data_AF-A0A7J2PYR7-F1
#
_entry.id   AF-A0A7J2PYR7-F1
#
_cell.length_a   1.000
_cell.length_b   1.000
_cell.length_c   1.000
_cell.angle_alpha   90.00
_cell.angle_beta   90.00
_cell.angle_gamma   90.00
#
_symmetry.space_group_name_H-M   'P 1'
#
loop_
_entity.id
_entity.type
_entity.pdbx_description
1 polymer ?
#
loop_
_entity_poly.entity_id
_entity_poly.type
_entity_poly.pdbx_seq_one_letter_code
_entity_poly.pdbx_strand_id
1 'polypeptide(L)'
;MKIKKVFDRKFIKNQFSQIIALTEKNVKLNLRFKYKVIISFITPIIMIAMPIIILGKFFASNTEFGPWNANNFLIFQFTAYQIYLIRNLINEFPSQFLREKYWKTIPALIIAPLNRFNILIGIFFSHMILIS
;
A
#
# COMPACT_ATOMS: atom_id res chain seq x y z
N MET A 1 -11.12 -3.47 41.65
CA MET A 1 -11.28 -3.18 40.19
C MET A 1 -10.06 -3.76 39.45
N LYS A 2 -10.20 -4.96 38.84
CA LYS A 2 -9.10 -5.75 38.25
C LYS A 2 -8.90 -5.37 36.77
N ILE A 3 -8.07 -4.37 36.50
CA ILE A 3 -7.75 -3.93 35.12
C ILE A 3 -6.65 -4.81 34.47
N LYS A 4 -5.99 -5.69 35.24
CA LYS A 4 -4.78 -6.41 34.81
C LYS A 4 -4.96 -7.60 33.85
N LYS A 5 -6.18 -7.95 33.44
CA LYS A 5 -6.49 -9.17 32.66
C LYS A 5 -6.87 -8.95 31.19
N VAL A 6 -6.70 -7.74 30.67
CA VAL A 6 -7.13 -7.41 29.28
C VAL A 6 -6.06 -7.78 28.23
N PHE A 7 -4.80 -7.97 28.63
CA PHE A 7 -3.68 -8.37 27.77
C PHE A 7 -3.18 -9.79 28.08
N ASP A 8 -4.06 -10.80 27.96
CA ASP A 8 -3.61 -12.18 28.03
C ASP A 8 -2.80 -12.56 26.77
N ARG A 9 -1.73 -13.34 26.93
CA ARG A 9 -0.90 -13.86 25.80
C ARG A 9 -1.74 -14.53 24.71
N LYS A 10 -2.85 -15.16 25.11
CA LYS A 10 -3.84 -15.79 24.21
C LYS A 10 -4.59 -14.75 23.35
N PHE A 11 -4.94 -13.60 23.92
CA PHE A 11 -5.58 -12.51 23.19
C PHE A 11 -4.63 -11.94 22.13
N ILE A 12 -3.39 -11.63 22.51
CA ILE A 12 -2.36 -11.13 21.58
C ILE A 12 -2.13 -12.13 20.45
N LYS A 13 -1.95 -13.42 20.78
CA LYS A 13 -1.78 -14.49 19.77
C LYS A 13 -2.95 -14.54 18.79
N ASN A 14 -4.19 -14.39 19.27
CA ASN A 14 -5.37 -14.38 18.41
C ASN A 14 -5.40 -13.16 17.48
N GLN A 15 -5.04 -11.96 17.97
CA GLN A 15 -4.98 -10.76 17.11
C GLN A 15 -3.92 -10.93 16.00
N PHE A 16 -2.72 -11.41 16.34
CA PHE A 16 -1.67 -11.69 15.35
C PHE A 16 -2.08 -12.77 14.35
N SER A 17 -2.70 -13.85 14.81
CA SER A 17 -3.19 -14.91 13.92
C SER A 17 -4.23 -14.39 12.93
N GLN A 18 -5.13 -13.49 13.37
CA GLN A 18 -6.10 -12.87 12.48
C GLN A 18 -5.42 -11.97 11.45
N ILE A 19 -4.45 -11.16 11.87
CA ILE A 19 -3.67 -10.31 10.97
C ILE A 19 -2.98 -11.16 9.90
N ILE A 20 -2.27 -12.22 10.29
CA ILE A 20 -1.53 -13.09 9.36
C ILE A 20 -2.49 -13.77 8.38
N ALA A 21 -3.62 -14.31 8.86
CA ALA A 21 -4.61 -14.96 7.99
C ALA A 21 -5.20 -13.99 6.95
N LEU A 22 -5.46 -12.74 7.35
CA LEU A 22 -5.94 -11.69 6.43
C LEU A 22 -4.86 -11.31 5.42
N THR A 23 -3.61 -11.15 5.86
CA THR A 23 -2.47 -10.88 4.99
C THR A 23 -2.30 -11.99 3.95
N GLU A 24 -2.30 -13.26 4.36
CA GLU A 24 -2.13 -14.40 3.47
C GLU A 24 -3.24 -14.49 2.41
N LYS A 25 -4.49 -14.29 2.83
CA LYS A 25 -5.65 -14.22 1.93
C LYS A 25 -5.46 -13.13 0.89
N ASN A 26 -5.08 -11.92 1.30
CA ASN A 26 -4.91 -10.77 0.43
C ASN A 26 -3.76 -10.96 -0.57
N VAL A 27 -2.63 -11.50 -0.11
CA VAL A 27 -1.48 -11.84 -0.96
C VAL A 27 -1.90 -12.87 -2.02
N LYS A 28 -2.57 -13.95 -1.62
CA LYS A 28 -3.09 -14.98 -2.55
C LYS A 28 -4.04 -14.39 -3.59
N LEU A 29 -4.95 -13.50 -3.19
CA LEU A 29 -5.88 -12.83 -4.11
C LEU A 29 -5.15 -11.92 -5.11
N ASN A 30 -4.12 -11.20 -4.67
CA ASN A 30 -3.34 -10.34 -5.56
C ASN A 30 -2.47 -11.17 -6.52
N LEU A 31 -1.84 -12.24 -6.05
CA LEU A 31 -1.04 -13.17 -6.87
C LEU A 31 -1.86 -13.90 -7.93
N ARG A 32 -3.17 -14.11 -7.69
CA ARG A 32 -4.07 -14.69 -8.70
C ARG A 32 -4.09 -13.87 -10.00
N PHE A 33 -3.96 -12.54 -9.91
CA PHE A 33 -3.97 -11.64 -11.06
C PHE A 33 -2.55 -11.27 -11.49
N LYS A 34 -1.86 -12.19 -12.18
CA LYS A 34 -0.46 -12.03 -12.64
C LYS A 34 -0.18 -10.69 -13.34
N TYR A 35 -1.12 -10.22 -14.17
CA TYR A 35 -1.02 -8.93 -14.86
C TYR A 35 -0.85 -7.74 -13.90
N LYS A 36 -1.61 -7.72 -12.80
CA LYS A 36 -1.54 -6.64 -11.80
C LYS A 36 -0.19 -6.63 -11.08
N VAL A 37 0.34 -7.81 -10.78
CA VAL A 37 1.66 -7.97 -10.14
C VAL A 37 2.77 -7.46 -11.06
N ILE A 38 2.73 -7.82 -12.35
CA ILE A 38 3.72 -7.34 -13.33
C ILE A 38 3.66 -5.81 -13.45
N ILE A 39 2.46 -5.24 -13.54
CA ILE A 39 2.29 -3.78 -13.58
C ILE A 39 2.81 -3.12 -12.31
N SER A 40 2.60 -3.71 -11.12
CA SER A 40 3.05 -3.09 -9.87
C SER A 40 4.57 -2.96 -9.80
N PHE A 41 5.33 -3.83 -10.47
CA PHE A 41 6.80 -3.70 -10.59
C PHE A 41 7.23 -2.69 -11.67
N ILE A 42 6.50 -2.61 -12.78
CA ILE A 42 6.84 -1.71 -13.90
C ILE A 42 6.50 -0.24 -13.56
N THR A 43 5.36 -0.02 -12.90
CA THR A 43 4.85 1.32 -12.58
C THR A 43 5.85 2.20 -11.82
N PRO A 44 6.50 1.76 -10.73
CA PRO A 44 7.48 2.59 -10.01
C PRO A 44 8.70 2.94 -10.88
N ILE A 45 9.14 2.03 -11.75
CA ILE A 45 10.26 2.28 -12.68
C ILE A 45 9.86 3.36 -13.68
N ILE A 46 8.67 3.25 -14.29
CA ILE A 46 8.15 4.27 -15.22
C ILE A 46 8.00 5.62 -14.52
N MET A 47 7.48 5.64 -13.29
CA MET A 47 7.29 6.87 -12.54
C MET A 47 8.59 7.58 -12.16
N ILE A 48 9.70 6.85 -12.03
CA ILE A 48 11.04 7.43 -11.81
C ILE A 48 11.68 7.82 -13.14
N ALA A 49 11.66 6.92 -14.12
CA ALA A 49 12.34 7.11 -15.40
C ALA A 49 11.70 8.20 -16.27
N MET A 50 10.36 8.30 -16.32
CA MET A 50 9.68 9.26 -17.19
C MET A 50 9.95 10.71 -16.81
N PRO A 51 9.85 11.13 -15.52
CA PRO A 51 10.25 12.47 -15.13
C PRO A 51 11.73 12.77 -15.36
N ILE A 52 12.63 11.79 -15.17
CA ILE A 52 14.07 11.95 -15.49
C ILE A 52 14.25 12.26 -16.97
N ILE A 53 13.58 11.52 -17.86
CA ILE A 53 13.68 11.70 -19.31
C ILE A 53 13.09 13.03 -19.75
N ILE A 54 11.90 13.37 -19.26
CA ILE A 54 11.20 14.62 -19.62
C ILE A 54 12.01 15.80 -19.09
N LEU A 55 12.32 15.82 -17.80
CA LEU A 55 12.94 16.98 -17.17
C LEU A 55 14.41 17.12 -17.59
N GLY A 56 15.13 16.02 -17.81
CA GLY A 56 16.47 16.02 -18.41
C GLY A 56 16.52 16.58 -19.84
N LYS A 57 15.43 16.45 -20.62
CA LYS A 57 15.34 16.97 -22.00
C LYS A 57 14.79 18.39 -22.06
N PHE A 58 13.83 18.76 -21.21
CA PHE A 58 13.14 20.05 -21.23
C PHE A 58 13.84 21.14 -20.38
N PHE A 59 14.57 20.78 -19.32
CA PHE A 59 15.24 21.74 -18.44
C PHE A 59 16.73 21.91 -18.73
N ALA A 60 17.27 21.16 -19.69
CA ALA A 60 18.62 21.41 -20.22
C ALA A 60 18.70 22.71 -21.04
N SER A 61 17.57 23.27 -21.50
CA SER A 61 17.53 24.33 -22.50
C SER A 61 17.14 25.73 -22.00
N ASN A 62 16.53 25.90 -20.81
CA ASN A 62 16.05 27.21 -20.35
C ASN A 62 16.52 27.59 -18.94
N THR A 63 17.25 28.70 -18.84
CA THR A 63 17.74 29.33 -17.61
C THR A 63 16.67 30.15 -16.86
N GLU A 64 15.44 30.23 -17.39
CA GLU A 64 14.39 31.14 -16.91
C GLU A 64 13.63 30.63 -15.66
N PHE A 65 13.58 29.32 -15.44
CA PHE A 65 12.87 28.70 -14.30
C PHE A 65 13.82 28.31 -13.15
N GLY A 66 14.79 29.18 -12.83
CA GLY A 66 15.77 28.92 -11.78
C GLY A 66 16.67 27.69 -12.04
N PRO A 67 17.84 27.59 -11.40
CA PRO A 67 18.71 26.45 -11.60
C PRO A 67 18.14 25.21 -10.90
N TRP A 68 17.50 24.33 -11.66
CA TRP A 68 17.22 22.96 -11.21
C TRP A 68 18.55 22.22 -11.06
N ASN A 69 19.06 22.19 -9.84
CA ASN A 69 20.22 21.37 -9.49
C ASN A 69 19.80 19.89 -9.42
N ALA A 70 20.65 18.98 -9.89
CA ALA A 70 20.46 17.53 -9.83
C ALA A 70 20.03 17.05 -8.42
N ASN A 71 20.56 17.69 -7.37
CA ASN A 71 20.19 17.37 -5.99
C ASN A 71 18.73 17.71 -5.67
N ASN A 72 18.25 18.91 -6.05
CA ASN A 72 16.86 19.33 -5.80
C ASN A 72 15.88 18.49 -6.64
N PHE A 73 16.30 18.11 -7.84
CA PHE A 73 15.56 17.24 -8.72
C PHE A 73 15.35 15.84 -8.13
N LEU A 74 16.42 15.22 -7.62
CA LEU A 74 16.34 13.91 -6.97
C LEU A 74 15.45 13.95 -5.73
N ILE A 75 15.53 15.02 -4.93
CA ILE A 75 14.67 15.20 -3.75
C ILE A 75 13.19 15.34 -4.16
N PHE A 76 12.89 16.12 -5.20
CA PHE A 76 11.53 16.25 -5.74
C PHE A 76 11.00 14.90 -6.23
N GLN A 77 11.80 14.16 -7.00
CA GLN A 77 11.40 12.86 -7.53
C GLN A 77 11.16 11.85 -6.41
N PHE A 78 12.01 11.85 -5.39
CA PHE A 78 11.86 10.97 -4.24
C PHE A 78 10.61 11.30 -3.43
N THR A 79 10.34 12.58 -3.16
CA THR A 79 9.13 13.00 -2.43
C THR A 79 7.85 12.69 -3.22
N ALA A 80 7.84 12.91 -4.54
CA ALA A 80 6.73 12.54 -5.41
C ALA A 80 6.47 11.02 -5.38
N TYR A 81 7.52 10.20 -5.38
CA TYR A 81 7.40 8.75 -5.28
C TYR A 81 6.79 8.30 -3.94
N GLN A 82 7.19 8.91 -2.82
CA GLN A 82 6.61 8.62 -1.50
C GLN A 82 5.13 8.97 -1.43
N ILE A 83 4.74 10.14 -1.94
CA ILE A 83 3.33 10.56 -2.00
C ILE A 83 2.51 9.58 -2.85
N TYR A 84 3.08 9.09 -3.96
CA TYR A 84 2.42 8.10 -4.80
C TYR A 84 2.21 6.76 -4.07
N LEU A 85 3.20 6.26 -3.34
CA LEU A 85 3.05 5.05 -2.52
C LEU A 85 1.91 5.19 -1.50
N ILE A 86 1.83 6.32 -0.80
CA ILE A 86 0.77 6.61 0.16
C ILE A 86 -0.60 6.65 -0.54
N ARG A 87 -0.68 7.32 -1.70
CA ARG A 87 -1.93 7.39 -2.49
C ARG A 87 -2.39 6.00 -2.93
N ASN A 88 -1.47 5.11 -3.33
CA ASN A 88 -1.80 3.75 -3.71
C ASN A 88 -2.36 2.93 -2.54
N LEU A 89 -1.79 3.07 -1.33
CA LEU A 89 -2.33 2.42 -0.13
C LEU A 89 -3.78 2.85 0.16
N ILE A 90 -4.07 4.15 0.01
CA ILE A 90 -5.42 4.71 0.21
C ILE A 90 -6.40 4.16 -0.84
N ASN A 91 -5.98 4.07 -2.11
CA ASN A 91 -6.84 3.61 -3.20
C ASN A 91 -7.07 2.10 -3.20
N GLU A 92 -6.12 1.31 -2.72
CA GLU A 92 -6.26 -0.15 -2.68
C GLU A 92 -7.27 -0.61 -1.64
N PHE A 93 -7.40 0.12 -0.52
CA PHE A 93 -8.36 -0.18 0.53
C PHE A 93 -9.81 -0.37 0.02
N PRO A 94 -10.44 0.61 -0.65
CA PRO A 94 -11.79 0.43 -1.22
C PRO A 94 -11.82 -0.62 -2.34
N SER A 95 -10.72 -0.77 -3.10
CA SER A 95 -10.65 -1.73 -4.20
C SER A 95 -10.69 -3.19 -3.73
N GLN A 96 -10.16 -3.48 -2.55
CA GLN A 96 -10.20 -4.81 -1.95
C GLN A 96 -11.63 -5.19 -1.53
N PHE A 97 -12.39 -4.25 -0.95
CA PHE A 97 -13.81 -4.48 -0.66
C PHE A 97 -14.62 -4.74 -1.94
N LEU A 98 -14.33 -4.03 -3.03
CA LEU A 98 -14.96 -4.26 -4.34
C LEU A 98 -14.64 -5.66 -4.90
N ARG A 99 -13.38 -6.10 -4.79
CA ARG A 99 -12.94 -7.43 -5.24
C ARG A 99 -13.57 -8.58 -4.47
N GLU A 100 -13.85 -8.39 -3.18
CA GLU A 100 -14.40 -9.44 -2.32
C GLU A 100 -15.90 -9.71 -2.49
N LYS A 101 -16.52 -9.24 -3.57
CA LYS A 101 -17.98 -9.31 -3.80
C LYS A 101 -18.72 -8.60 -2.67
N TYR A 102 -18.69 -7.27 -2.77
CA TYR A 102 -19.23 -6.22 -1.89
C TYR A 102 -20.52 -6.56 -1.11
N TRP A 103 -21.39 -7.42 -1.63
CA TRP A 103 -22.74 -7.66 -1.08
C TRP A 103 -22.83 -8.75 -0.01
N LYS A 104 -21.83 -9.62 0.15
CA LYS A 104 -21.85 -10.68 1.20
C LYS A 104 -20.73 -10.53 2.24
N THR A 105 -19.62 -9.90 1.90
CA THR A 105 -18.44 -9.77 2.77
C THR A 105 -18.46 -8.55 3.69
N ILE A 106 -19.01 -7.41 3.26
CA ILE A 106 -19.14 -6.23 4.15
C ILE A 106 -20.06 -6.52 5.36
N PRO A 107 -21.26 -7.11 5.19
CA PRO A 107 -22.08 -7.53 6.31
C PRO A 107 -21.36 -8.59 7.16
N ALA A 108 -20.69 -9.56 6.53
CA ALA A 108 -19.95 -10.59 7.25
C ALA A 108 -18.75 -10.02 8.03
N LEU A 109 -18.08 -8.96 7.58
CA LEU A 109 -17.01 -8.26 8.29
C LEU A 109 -17.53 -7.39 9.44
N ILE A 110 -18.74 -6.84 9.31
CA ILE A 110 -19.42 -6.09 10.38
C ILE A 110 -19.98 -7.03 11.46
N ILE A 111 -20.49 -8.20 11.05
CA ILE A 111 -21.12 -9.20 11.93
C ILE A 111 -20.08 -10.17 12.52
N ALA A 112 -18.95 -10.43 11.83
CA ALA A 112 -17.89 -11.25 12.37
C ALA A 112 -17.21 -10.54 13.55
N PRO A 113 -16.78 -11.30 14.58
CA PRO A 113 -16.02 -10.77 15.72
C PRO A 113 -14.57 -10.48 15.32
N LEU A 114 -14.38 -9.66 14.28
CA LEU A 114 -13.08 -9.23 13.78
C LEU A 114 -12.81 -7.80 14.25
N ASN A 115 -11.61 -7.60 14.80
CA ASN A 115 -11.16 -6.26 15.17
C ASN A 115 -10.84 -5.46 13.90
N ARG A 116 -11.44 -4.26 13.76
CA ARG A 116 -11.22 -3.34 12.62
C ARG A 116 -9.74 -3.01 12.42
N PHE A 117 -8.98 -2.90 13.52
CA PHE A 117 -7.55 -2.65 13.47
C PHE A 117 -6.77 -3.83 12.84
N ASN A 118 -7.18 -5.07 13.08
CA ASN A 118 -6.51 -6.23 12.48
C ASN A 118 -6.69 -6.28 10.96
N ILE A 119 -7.83 -5.80 10.47
CA ILE A 119 -8.11 -5.68 9.04
C ILE A 119 -7.18 -4.65 8.41
N LEU A 120 -7.08 -3.45 9.01
CA LEU A 120 -6.18 -2.40 8.54
C LEU A 120 -4.72 -2.87 8.53
N ILE A 121 -4.27 -3.50 9.62
CA ILE A 121 -2.89 -3.99 9.74
C ILE A 121 -2.61 -5.14 8.76
N GLY A 122 -3.56 -6.06 8.55
CA GLY A 122 -3.41 -7.13 7.56
C GLY A 122 -3.32 -6.60 6.12
N ILE A 123 -4.08 -5.56 5.78
CA ILE A 123 -4.01 -4.90 4.47
C ILE A 123 -2.67 -4.20 4.30
N PHE A 124 -2.19 -3.51 5.33
CA PHE A 124 -0.87 -2.86 5.34
C PHE A 124 0.26 -3.86 5.10
N PHE A 125 0.31 -4.95 5.87
CA PHE A 125 1.32 -5.99 5.67
C PHE A 125 1.23 -6.65 4.29
N SER A 126 0.01 -6.87 3.76
CA SER A 126 -0.14 -7.44 2.42
C SER A 126 0.46 -6.55 1.33
N HIS A 127 0.41 -5.22 1.50
CA HIS A 127 1.07 -4.29 0.60
C HIS A 127 2.58 -4.30 0.76
N MET A 128 3.09 -4.32 1.99
CA MET A 128 4.55 -4.38 2.21
C MET A 128 5.17 -5.62 1.56
N ILE A 129 4.52 -6.78 1.65
CA ILE A 129 4.99 -8.04 1.06
C ILE A 129 4.94 -8.02 -0.48
N LEU A 130 4.00 -7.29 -1.08
CA LEU A 130 3.86 -7.21 -2.54
C LEU A 130 4.71 -6.09 -3.16
N ILE A 131 5.07 -5.08 -2.37
CA ILE A 131 5.94 -3.97 -2.78
C ILE A 131 7.42 -4.34 -2.58
N SER A 132 7.75 -5.24 -1.62
CA SER A 132 9.09 -5.84 -1.48
C SER A 132 9.37 -6.84 -2.58
#